data_AF-A0A1C6AFN5-F1
#
_entry.id   AF-A0A1C6AFN5-F1
#
_cell.length_a   1.000
_cell.length_b   1.000
_cell.length_c   1.000
_cell.angle_alpha   90.00
_cell.angle_beta   90.00
_cell.angle_gamma   90.00
#
_symmetry.space_group_name_H-M   'P 1'
#
loop_
_entity.id
_entity.type
_entity.pdbx_description
1 polymer ?
#
loop_
_entity_poly.entity_id
_entity_poly.type
_entity_poly.pdbx_seq_one_letter_code
_entity_poly.pdbx_strand_id
1 'polypeptide(L)'
;MFCAHCGKKIEDDAAKCPHCGKENKAAQAKQAAAPQQAAEKQPDQPAAASQAKGQDAPQGAAPVKPAAGGKTAFQKFMGNKLLVGGAIAALVVIIAIIVVVVLMMQPKKFNLEEYVELSYDGYDGYATAHVSIDESKLYEDILAAKGKKVEDLESLWSLSSLSGAAKEYMLLEEAVDSIDVEITSEREHLSNGDTITASITYDNEIAGQSKIQFTGETVTLAVEGLQPVTEIDPFEGLKVTFTGKAPNGKVEFSYEGSNAEVKNYRFTADKKDGLRNGDVVTISINADDENTLKAGYAFSKKEAQYTVSGLEEYVAAYADLTEDFIAKLKAEAEDTIYAYTASTYNGGSALSDLTYSGYILNAVKDGSGYVSSYNNLYLIYSGTVSNSEGKFSTSTVYFPVRFSNILKGSNGLSFEDNKGILGNSRLDGSSYSTKGYVNPFNCYLDIVEENKEDYTAECGDGFELYAQNKAITKLSDITDAYKQTLQADALERINSYIASDYNDKTTVSDLAVAGEYMLVAKTQGTDFEKNNKYIIVYSGTVSNAEGKFGATTVYFPVEYDGVVSLPGDQFMVTETEGIAGHSKIGDSAYWTDGYVDGAQMYKEIISANRDKYTYEVSEGLKSFGE
;
A
#
# COMPACT_ATOMS: atom_id res chain seq x y z
N MET A 1 19.88 -7.32 10.09
CA MET A 1 18.88 -8.42 10.05
C MET A 1 17.63 -8.04 10.84
N PHE A 2 16.56 -8.84 10.86
CA PHE A 2 15.36 -8.58 11.68
C PHE A 2 15.24 -9.61 12.80
N CYS A 3 14.81 -9.18 14.00
CA CYS A 3 14.61 -10.08 15.12
C CYS A 3 13.42 -11.02 14.84
N ALA A 4 13.66 -12.33 14.80
CA ALA A 4 12.62 -13.34 14.56
C ALA A 4 11.51 -13.38 15.63
N HIS A 5 11.71 -12.71 16.79
CA HIS A 5 10.73 -12.67 17.86
C HIS A 5 9.86 -11.40 17.89
N CYS A 6 10.36 -10.26 17.42
CA CYS A 6 9.61 -8.98 17.48
C CYS A 6 9.60 -8.18 16.19
N GLY A 7 10.23 -8.68 15.13
CA GLY A 7 10.22 -8.07 13.79
C GLY A 7 11.00 -6.77 13.66
N LYS A 8 11.65 -6.26 14.71
CA LYS A 8 12.46 -5.03 14.64
C LYS A 8 13.84 -5.28 14.05
N LYS A 9 14.34 -4.30 13.30
CA LYS A 9 15.68 -4.31 12.70
C LYS A 9 16.75 -4.34 13.80
N ILE A 10 17.74 -5.20 13.66
CA ILE A 10 18.88 -5.36 14.57
C ILE A 10 20.17 -5.50 13.75
N GLU A 11 21.29 -5.15 14.37
CA GLU A 11 22.64 -5.38 13.81
C GLU A 11 22.88 -6.87 13.53
N ASP A 12 23.67 -7.16 12.50
CA ASP A 12 23.84 -8.52 11.95
C ASP A 12 24.59 -9.50 12.87
N ASP A 13 25.23 -8.99 13.92
CA ASP A 13 26.00 -9.72 14.93
C ASP A 13 25.42 -9.62 16.36
N ALA A 14 24.26 -8.96 16.51
CA ALA A 14 23.63 -8.78 17.82
C ALA A 14 23.14 -10.12 18.40
N ALA A 15 23.84 -10.61 19.44
CA ALA A 15 23.52 -11.86 20.13
C ALA A 15 22.18 -11.82 20.89
N LYS A 16 21.74 -10.63 21.32
CA LYS A 16 20.43 -10.37 21.96
C LYS A 16 19.76 -9.17 21.31
N CYS A 17 18.46 -9.25 21.10
CA CYS A 17 17.70 -8.13 20.54
C CYS A 17 17.61 -6.97 21.56
N PRO A 18 18.08 -5.76 21.22
CA PRO A 18 18.03 -4.61 22.15
C PRO A 18 16.59 -4.12 22.41
N HIS A 19 15.62 -4.55 21.60
CA HIS A 19 14.23 -4.12 21.73
C HIS A 19 13.34 -5.09 22.53
N CYS A 20 13.65 -6.38 22.57
CA CYS A 20 12.82 -7.37 23.28
C CYS A 20 13.62 -8.29 24.23
N GLY A 21 14.95 -8.15 24.29
CA GLY A 21 15.84 -8.87 25.20
C GLY A 21 16.06 -10.35 24.85
N LYS A 22 15.39 -10.88 23.82
CA LYS A 22 15.50 -12.30 23.43
C LYS A 22 16.74 -12.58 22.58
N GLU A 23 17.28 -13.78 22.74
CA GLU A 23 18.50 -14.24 22.06
C GLU A 23 18.27 -14.48 20.57
N ASN A 24 19.29 -14.18 19.77
CA ASN A 24 19.24 -14.24 18.32
C ASN A 24 20.08 -15.42 17.79
N LYS A 25 19.42 -16.52 17.42
CA LYS A 25 20.06 -17.78 17.03
C LYS A 25 20.91 -17.69 15.75
N ALA A 26 20.70 -16.68 14.89
CA ALA A 26 21.44 -16.55 13.64
C ALA A 26 22.91 -16.09 13.83
N ALA A 27 23.20 -15.34 14.91
CA ALA A 27 24.55 -14.88 15.21
C ALA A 27 25.48 -16.02 15.67
N GLN A 28 24.92 -17.07 16.30
CA GLN A 28 25.69 -18.23 16.75
C GLN A 28 26.14 -19.14 15.60
N ALA A 29 25.40 -19.17 14.49
CA ALA A 29 25.77 -19.97 13.32
C ALA A 29 27.01 -19.41 12.59
N LYS A 30 27.27 -18.10 12.66
CA LYS A 30 28.43 -17.46 12.01
C LYS A 30 29.75 -17.62 12.77
N GLN A 31 29.73 -17.93 14.07
CA GLN A 31 30.96 -18.16 14.85
C GLN A 31 31.49 -19.60 14.73
N ALA A 32 30.71 -20.54 14.18
CA ALA A 32 31.12 -21.92 13.97
C ALA A 32 31.81 -22.19 12.60
N ALA A 33 31.86 -21.20 11.71
CA ALA A 33 32.36 -21.34 10.34
C ALA A 33 33.53 -20.38 10.05
N ALA A 34 34.74 -20.74 10.49
CA ALA A 34 35.99 -20.19 9.96
C ALA A 34 37.01 -21.35 9.74
N PRO A 35 37.84 -21.33 8.68
CA PRO A 35 38.51 -22.54 8.17
C PRO A 35 39.95 -22.71 8.72
N GLN A 36 40.34 -23.95 9.02
CA GLN A 36 41.73 -24.31 9.36
C GLN A 36 42.40 -25.11 8.22
N GLN A 37 43.56 -24.62 7.76
CA GLN A 37 44.52 -25.33 6.90
C GLN A 37 45.63 -26.02 7.74
N ALA A 38 46.23 -27.04 7.12
CA ALA A 38 47.06 -28.13 7.65
C ALA A 38 48.47 -27.76 8.17
N ALA A 39 49.00 -28.56 9.11
CA ALA A 39 50.17 -29.47 8.93
C ALA A 39 50.82 -29.95 10.26
N GLU A 40 50.91 -31.28 10.39
CA GLU A 40 51.93 -32.16 11.03
C GLU A 40 52.70 -31.77 12.31
N LYS A 41 52.57 -32.61 13.37
CA LYS A 41 53.58 -33.62 13.80
C LYS A 41 53.16 -34.37 15.09
N GLN A 42 53.32 -35.70 15.06
CA GLN A 42 53.48 -36.63 16.21
C GLN A 42 54.77 -36.27 17.02
N PRO A 43 55.07 -36.82 18.23
CA PRO A 43 54.52 -38.04 18.84
C PRO A 43 54.27 -38.03 20.38
N ASP A 44 53.68 -39.16 20.81
CA ASP A 44 53.82 -39.85 22.11
C ASP A 44 53.02 -39.41 23.37
N GLN A 45 52.23 -40.39 23.81
CA GLN A 45 51.86 -40.83 25.18
C GLN A 45 52.94 -40.60 26.27
N PRO A 46 52.67 -40.80 27.60
CA PRO A 46 51.47 -41.36 28.26
C PRO A 46 51.04 -40.67 29.58
N ALA A 47 50.02 -41.29 30.21
CA ALA A 47 49.77 -41.39 31.66
C ALA A 47 48.88 -40.29 32.29
N ALA A 48 47.63 -40.64 32.66
CA ALA A 48 47.22 -41.13 34.00
C ALA A 48 46.90 -39.94 34.93
N ALA A 49 45.87 -39.90 35.77
CA ALA A 49 44.75 -40.79 36.08
C ALA A 49 43.73 -39.96 36.90
N SER A 50 42.54 -40.55 37.09
CA SER A 50 41.57 -40.34 38.20
C SER A 50 40.77 -39.02 38.23
N GLN A 51 39.46 -38.98 38.52
CA GLN A 51 38.54 -39.99 39.07
C GLN A 51 37.08 -39.55 38.84
N ALA A 52 36.23 -40.51 38.45
CA ALA A 52 34.84 -40.85 38.86
C ALA A 52 33.88 -39.73 39.34
N LYS A 53 32.58 -39.68 39.01
CA LYS A 53 31.51 -40.71 38.94
C LYS A 53 30.37 -40.14 38.06
N GLY A 54 29.79 -40.90 37.14
CA GLY A 54 28.59 -41.75 37.35
C GLY A 54 27.46 -41.20 36.45
N GLN A 55 26.59 -41.94 35.77
CA GLN A 55 26.21 -43.35 35.75
C GLN A 55 25.81 -43.75 34.31
N ASP A 56 25.94 -45.04 34.03
CA ASP A 56 25.84 -45.80 32.76
C ASP A 56 24.46 -45.70 32.06
N ALA A 57 24.25 -45.67 30.73
CA ALA A 57 24.85 -46.33 29.54
C ALA A 57 24.29 -47.78 29.26
N PRO A 58 24.46 -48.36 28.03
CA PRO A 58 23.37 -48.59 27.06
C PRO A 58 23.47 -49.99 26.36
N GLN A 59 23.02 -50.08 25.09
CA GLN A 59 23.07 -51.21 24.16
C GLN A 59 24.48 -51.82 23.89
N GLY A 60 24.53 -53.10 23.50
CA GLY A 60 25.46 -53.58 22.45
C GLY A 60 26.43 -54.75 22.74
N ALA A 61 26.09 -55.92 22.20
CA ALA A 61 26.92 -56.96 21.54
C ALA A 61 28.08 -57.75 22.24
N ALA A 62 27.84 -59.08 22.27
CA ALA A 62 28.75 -60.23 21.98
C ALA A 62 29.82 -60.66 23.02
N PRO A 63 30.41 -61.89 22.96
CA PRO A 63 29.89 -63.26 22.77
C PRO A 63 30.45 -64.26 23.84
N VAL A 64 30.26 -65.57 23.61
CA VAL A 64 31.02 -66.75 24.13
C VAL A 64 30.45 -67.51 25.36
N LYS A 65 30.09 -68.79 25.15
CA LYS A 65 29.92 -69.89 26.14
C LYS A 65 31.28 -70.20 26.82
N PRO A 66 31.40 -70.72 28.07
CA PRO A 66 30.62 -71.88 28.57
C PRO A 66 30.39 -71.92 30.11
N ALA A 67 29.55 -72.83 30.61
CA ALA A 67 29.81 -73.61 31.84
C ALA A 67 28.61 -74.50 32.20
N ALA A 68 28.94 -75.66 32.75
CA ALA A 68 28.05 -76.70 33.23
C ALA A 68 27.74 -76.56 34.73
N GLY A 69 26.62 -77.18 35.13
CA GLY A 69 26.18 -77.41 36.52
C GLY A 69 24.70 -77.01 36.67
N GLY A 70 23.78 -77.79 37.23
CA GLY A 70 23.83 -79.10 37.85
C GLY A 70 22.38 -79.54 38.15
N LYS A 71 22.19 -80.85 38.10
CA LYS A 71 21.00 -81.70 38.32
C LYS A 71 20.00 -81.25 39.39
N THR A 72 18.72 -81.58 39.14
CA THR A 72 17.89 -82.40 40.05
C THR A 72 16.85 -83.21 39.29
N ALA A 73 16.87 -84.53 39.56
CA ALA A 73 15.77 -85.50 39.70
C ALA A 73 14.74 -85.67 38.56
N PHE A 74 14.39 -86.87 38.08
CA PHE A 74 14.37 -88.18 38.73
C PHE A 74 14.64 -89.29 37.69
N GLN A 75 15.58 -90.19 38.01
CA GLN A 75 15.77 -91.51 37.39
C GLN A 75 14.48 -92.35 37.57
N LYS A 76 14.09 -93.24 36.66
CA LYS A 76 14.48 -94.67 36.57
C LYS A 76 13.44 -95.28 35.57
N PHE A 77 13.73 -96.20 34.66
CA PHE A 77 14.10 -97.58 34.99
C PHE A 77 14.51 -98.36 33.71
N MET A 78 15.63 -99.06 33.86
CA MET A 78 16.09 -100.31 33.21
C MET A 78 16.14 -100.46 31.69
N GLY A 79 17.38 -100.66 31.21
CA GLY A 79 17.63 -101.44 30.01
C GLY A 79 17.64 -102.94 30.28
N ASN A 80 17.42 -103.73 29.24
CA ASN A 80 18.28 -104.88 28.96
C ASN A 80 18.19 -105.27 27.47
N LYS A 81 19.30 -105.82 26.98
CA LYS A 81 19.55 -106.28 25.61
C LYS A 81 18.46 -107.25 25.13
N LEU A 82 17.94 -107.08 23.91
CA LEU A 82 18.13 -107.95 22.73
C LEU A 82 17.13 -107.53 21.63
N LEU A 83 17.62 -107.39 20.39
CA LEU A 83 16.89 -107.44 19.10
C LEU A 83 15.80 -106.37 18.83
N VAL A 84 15.97 -105.62 17.73
CA VAL A 84 15.03 -105.49 16.58
C VAL A 84 15.48 -104.29 15.73
N GLY A 85 16.38 -104.54 14.77
CA GLY A 85 16.85 -103.58 13.76
C GLY A 85 15.83 -103.28 12.64
N GLY A 86 14.53 -103.31 12.93
CA GLY A 86 13.46 -103.11 11.93
C GLY A 86 12.57 -101.88 12.15
N ALA A 87 12.48 -101.34 13.37
CA ALA A 87 11.55 -100.25 13.69
C ALA A 87 12.12 -98.84 13.49
N ILE A 88 13.46 -98.66 13.56
CA ILE A 88 14.11 -97.34 13.41
C ILE A 88 14.18 -96.92 11.93
N ALA A 89 14.38 -97.87 11.01
CA ALA A 89 14.34 -97.59 9.58
C ALA A 89 12.94 -97.18 9.09
N ALA A 90 11.87 -97.80 9.61
CA ALA A 90 10.50 -97.41 9.29
C ALA A 90 10.12 -96.04 9.87
N LEU A 91 10.58 -95.68 11.07
CA LEU A 91 10.32 -94.36 11.66
C LEU A 91 11.08 -93.23 10.93
N VAL A 92 12.32 -93.47 10.48
CA VAL A 92 13.07 -92.50 9.67
C VAL A 92 12.48 -92.37 8.27
N VAL A 93 11.97 -93.45 7.68
CA VAL A 93 11.24 -93.39 6.40
C VAL A 93 9.88 -92.72 6.57
N ILE A 94 9.17 -92.91 7.68
CA ILE A 94 7.91 -92.19 7.96
C ILE A 94 8.19 -90.72 8.27
N ILE A 95 9.25 -90.37 9.00
CA ILE A 95 9.64 -88.97 9.19
C ILE A 95 10.13 -88.37 7.88
N ALA A 96 10.84 -89.11 7.02
CA ALA A 96 11.24 -88.65 5.70
C ALA A 96 10.04 -88.51 4.76
N ILE A 97 9.05 -89.42 4.80
CA ILE A 97 7.80 -89.32 4.05
C ILE A 97 6.93 -88.19 4.61
N ILE A 98 6.84 -88.01 5.93
CA ILE A 98 6.14 -86.88 6.56
C ILE A 98 6.85 -85.58 6.21
N VAL A 99 8.18 -85.53 6.20
CA VAL A 99 8.96 -84.37 5.77
C VAL A 99 8.73 -84.13 4.28
N VAL A 100 8.74 -85.14 3.41
CA VAL A 100 8.45 -85.01 1.98
C VAL A 100 7.00 -84.59 1.73
N VAL A 101 6.03 -85.12 2.48
CA VAL A 101 4.60 -84.76 2.39
C VAL A 101 4.37 -83.35 2.96
N VAL A 102 5.03 -82.98 4.04
CA VAL A 102 5.01 -81.61 4.61
C VAL A 102 5.66 -80.63 3.63
N LEU A 103 6.78 -80.98 3.00
CA LEU A 103 7.42 -80.19 1.94
C LEU A 103 6.53 -80.10 0.68
N MET A 104 5.75 -81.14 0.36
CA MET A 104 4.75 -81.13 -0.72
C MET A 104 3.45 -80.38 -0.34
N MET A 105 3.21 -80.10 0.94
CA MET A 105 2.04 -79.39 1.46
C MET A 105 2.32 -77.92 1.84
N GLN A 106 3.57 -77.47 1.81
CA GLN A 106 3.91 -76.06 2.03
C GLN A 106 3.41 -75.18 0.87
N PRO A 107 2.89 -73.96 1.17
CA PRO A 107 2.49 -73.05 0.12
C PRO A 107 3.71 -72.65 -0.71
N LYS A 108 3.53 -72.55 -2.04
CA LYS A 108 4.59 -72.13 -2.93
C LYS A 108 4.82 -70.64 -2.77
N LYS A 109 6.06 -70.25 -2.51
CA LYS A 109 6.45 -68.87 -2.25
C LYS A 109 6.80 -68.15 -3.54
N PHE A 110 6.29 -66.94 -3.71
CA PHE A 110 6.59 -66.06 -4.83
C PHE A 110 7.08 -64.73 -4.26
N ASN A 111 8.32 -64.35 -4.59
CA ASN A 111 8.86 -63.05 -4.19
C ASN A 111 8.39 -61.99 -5.18
N LEU A 112 7.49 -61.11 -4.77
CA LEU A 112 6.89 -60.09 -5.63
C LEU A 112 7.92 -59.07 -6.14
N GLU A 113 9.05 -58.91 -5.44
CA GLU A 113 10.17 -58.07 -5.89
C GLU A 113 10.72 -58.50 -7.26
N GLU A 114 10.58 -59.78 -7.65
CA GLU A 114 11.02 -60.30 -8.95
C GLU A 114 10.09 -59.93 -10.12
N TYR A 115 8.93 -59.36 -9.80
CA TYR A 115 7.87 -58.99 -10.74
C TYR A 115 7.61 -57.48 -10.77
N VAL A 116 8.20 -56.71 -9.87
CA VAL A 116 8.10 -55.24 -9.87
C VAL A 116 9.18 -54.64 -10.77
N GLU A 117 8.74 -53.81 -11.71
CA GLU A 117 9.60 -53.01 -12.56
C GLU A 117 9.54 -51.55 -12.13
N LEU A 118 10.68 -51.05 -11.64
CA LEU A 118 10.90 -49.63 -11.47
C LEU A 118 11.57 -49.07 -12.71
N SER A 119 11.09 -47.91 -13.16
CA SER A 119 11.70 -47.14 -14.24
C SER A 119 11.58 -45.65 -13.95
N TYR A 120 12.35 -44.86 -14.68
CA TYR A 120 12.30 -43.41 -14.61
C TYR A 120 12.69 -42.83 -15.96
N ASP A 121 12.13 -41.67 -16.29
CA ASP A 121 12.52 -40.89 -17.45
C ASP A 121 12.46 -39.38 -17.17
N GLY A 122 13.15 -38.62 -18.02
CA GLY A 122 13.31 -37.17 -17.88
C GLY A 122 14.77 -36.74 -17.86
N TYR A 123 15.00 -35.56 -17.28
CA TYR A 123 16.32 -34.94 -17.14
C TYR A 123 16.76 -34.94 -15.68
N ASP A 124 18.06 -34.79 -15.43
CA ASP A 124 18.61 -34.66 -14.07
C ASP A 124 17.97 -33.46 -13.34
N GLY A 125 17.29 -33.71 -12.22
CA GLY A 125 16.54 -32.73 -11.43
C GLY A 125 15.06 -32.59 -11.83
N TYR A 126 14.64 -33.28 -12.88
CA TYR A 126 13.31 -33.20 -13.48
C TYR A 126 12.74 -34.57 -13.89
N ALA A 127 13.35 -35.67 -13.45
CA ALA A 127 12.90 -37.00 -13.81
C ALA A 127 11.70 -37.44 -12.95
N THR A 128 10.86 -38.30 -13.54
CA THR A 128 9.69 -38.90 -12.89
C THR A 128 9.86 -40.40 -12.81
N ALA A 129 9.51 -40.98 -11.66
CA ALA A 129 9.54 -42.41 -11.43
C ALA A 129 8.20 -43.09 -11.77
N HIS A 130 8.33 -44.28 -12.35
CA HIS A 130 7.24 -45.16 -12.74
C HIS A 130 7.45 -46.53 -12.09
N VAL A 131 6.33 -47.16 -11.70
CA VAL A 131 6.31 -48.51 -11.16
C VAL A 131 5.22 -49.30 -11.85
N SER A 132 5.53 -50.55 -12.17
CA SER A 132 4.56 -51.53 -12.68
C SER A 132 4.88 -52.91 -12.13
N ILE A 133 3.89 -53.79 -12.14
CA ILE A 133 4.06 -55.21 -11.79
C ILE A 133 3.74 -56.08 -13.02
N ASP A 134 4.63 -57.01 -13.35
CA ASP A 134 4.44 -58.00 -14.40
C ASP A 134 3.55 -59.14 -13.90
N GLU A 135 2.25 -58.84 -13.81
CA GLU A 135 1.23 -59.81 -13.39
C GLU A 135 1.19 -61.02 -14.31
N SER A 136 1.41 -60.84 -15.61
CA SER A 136 1.36 -61.94 -16.59
C SER A 136 2.41 -62.99 -16.29
N LYS A 137 3.66 -62.57 -16.07
CA LYS A 137 4.74 -63.47 -15.67
C LYS A 137 4.52 -64.06 -14.28
N LEU A 138 3.99 -63.28 -13.33
CA LEU A 138 3.61 -63.77 -12.00
C LEU A 138 2.59 -64.91 -12.11
N TYR A 139 1.53 -64.72 -12.91
CA TYR A 139 0.53 -65.75 -13.18
C TYR A 139 1.15 -66.99 -13.82
N GLU A 140 1.97 -66.82 -14.85
CA GLU A 140 2.66 -67.92 -15.54
C GLU A 140 3.52 -68.74 -14.58
N ASP A 141 4.33 -68.08 -13.76
CA ASP A 141 5.20 -68.73 -12.79
C ASP A 141 4.41 -69.45 -11.71
N ILE A 142 3.29 -68.88 -11.25
CA ILE A 142 2.40 -69.54 -10.28
C ILE A 142 1.81 -70.82 -10.86
N LEU A 143 1.34 -70.79 -12.11
CA LEU A 143 0.75 -71.95 -12.79
C LEU A 143 1.80 -73.01 -13.10
N ALA A 144 2.94 -72.60 -13.64
CA ALA A 144 4.07 -73.48 -13.93
C ALA A 144 4.56 -74.17 -12.65
N ALA A 145 4.68 -73.42 -11.56
CA ALA A 145 5.03 -73.98 -10.27
C ALA A 145 3.99 -75.02 -9.84
N LYS A 146 2.69 -74.78 -10.06
CA LYS A 146 1.59 -75.75 -9.82
C LYS A 146 1.57 -76.95 -10.79
N GLY A 147 2.46 -77.01 -11.77
CA GLY A 147 2.51 -78.07 -12.78
C GLY A 147 1.42 -77.96 -13.84
N LYS A 148 0.86 -76.76 -14.02
CA LYS A 148 -0.17 -76.42 -15.01
C LYS A 148 0.41 -75.48 -16.05
N LYS A 149 -0.23 -75.37 -17.21
CA LYS A 149 0.13 -74.39 -18.24
C LYS A 149 -0.97 -73.35 -18.45
N VAL A 150 -0.62 -72.22 -19.03
CA VAL A 150 -1.59 -71.17 -19.37
C VAL A 150 -2.64 -71.67 -20.36
N GLU A 151 -2.27 -72.56 -21.29
CA GLU A 151 -3.24 -73.14 -22.24
C GLU A 151 -4.27 -74.06 -21.56
N ASP A 152 -3.97 -74.57 -20.35
CA ASP A 152 -4.95 -75.30 -19.53
C ASP A 152 -6.06 -74.35 -19.00
N LEU A 153 -5.81 -73.04 -18.95
CA LEU A 153 -6.76 -72.01 -18.51
C LEU A 153 -7.67 -71.52 -19.63
N GLU A 154 -7.19 -71.39 -20.87
CA GLU A 154 -8.04 -71.04 -22.02
C GLU A 154 -9.18 -72.06 -22.21
N SER A 155 -8.94 -73.32 -21.83
CA SER A 155 -9.94 -74.38 -21.86
C SER A 155 -11.12 -74.17 -20.88
N LEU A 156 -10.99 -73.26 -19.90
CA LEU A 156 -12.02 -72.96 -18.89
C LEU A 156 -13.12 -72.01 -19.41
N TRP A 157 -12.90 -71.32 -20.53
CA TRP A 157 -13.92 -70.47 -21.18
C TRP A 157 -14.95 -71.31 -21.95
N SER A 158 -14.71 -72.62 -22.11
CA SER A 158 -15.66 -73.62 -22.63
C SER A 158 -16.60 -74.10 -21.51
N LEU A 159 -17.64 -73.30 -21.29
CA LEU A 159 -18.59 -73.32 -20.19
C LEU A 159 -19.44 -74.62 -20.05
N SER A 160 -18.86 -75.78 -19.72
CA SER A 160 -19.67 -77.01 -19.51
C SER A 160 -19.22 -78.01 -18.42
N SER A 161 -18.17 -77.73 -17.64
CA SER A 161 -17.81 -78.56 -16.47
C SER A 161 -17.22 -77.74 -15.32
N LEU A 162 -18.09 -77.07 -14.56
CA LEU A 162 -17.75 -76.35 -13.33
C LEU A 162 -17.67 -77.31 -12.13
N SER A 163 -16.58 -77.23 -11.34
CA SER A 163 -16.63 -77.28 -9.86
C SER A 163 -15.27 -77.21 -9.14
N GLY A 164 -14.13 -77.39 -9.83
CA GLY A 164 -12.80 -77.32 -9.19
C GLY A 164 -11.86 -76.27 -9.77
N ALA A 165 -11.56 -76.38 -11.07
CA ALA A 165 -10.54 -75.55 -11.73
C ALA A 165 -10.92 -74.07 -11.86
N ALA A 166 -12.19 -73.75 -12.14
CA ALA A 166 -12.68 -72.37 -12.19
C ALA A 166 -12.59 -71.68 -10.81
N LYS A 167 -12.89 -72.41 -9.72
CA LYS A 167 -12.74 -71.88 -8.35
C LYS A 167 -11.27 -71.63 -8.01
N GLU A 168 -10.37 -72.52 -8.43
CA GLU A 168 -8.94 -72.34 -8.21
C GLU A 168 -8.37 -71.15 -9.00
N TYR A 169 -8.93 -70.84 -10.18
CA TYR A 169 -8.57 -69.66 -10.94
C TYR A 169 -9.08 -68.36 -10.30
N MET A 170 -10.36 -68.31 -9.89
CA MET A 170 -10.91 -67.14 -9.18
C MET A 170 -10.14 -66.81 -7.90
N LEU A 171 -9.73 -67.84 -7.14
CA LEU A 171 -8.90 -67.67 -5.93
C LEU A 171 -7.45 -67.25 -6.25
N LEU A 172 -6.97 -67.50 -7.46
CA LEU A 172 -5.67 -67.04 -7.90
C LEU A 172 -5.77 -65.58 -8.36
N GLU A 173 -6.87 -65.23 -9.05
CA GLU A 173 -7.19 -63.87 -9.47
C GLU A 173 -7.34 -62.94 -8.29
N GLU A 174 -8.14 -63.31 -7.29
CA GLU A 174 -8.31 -62.56 -6.04
C GLU A 174 -6.97 -62.38 -5.27
N ALA A 175 -6.06 -63.36 -5.39
CA ALA A 175 -4.75 -63.27 -4.76
C ALA A 175 -3.83 -62.27 -5.48
N VAL A 176 -3.79 -62.29 -6.82
CA VAL A 176 -2.99 -61.31 -7.60
C VAL A 176 -3.59 -59.92 -7.47
N ASP A 177 -4.92 -59.78 -7.50
CA ASP A 177 -5.63 -58.51 -7.28
C ASP A 177 -5.40 -57.91 -5.88
N SER A 178 -4.96 -58.72 -4.91
CA SER A 178 -4.60 -58.23 -3.57
C SER A 178 -3.26 -57.49 -3.53
N ILE A 179 -2.48 -57.55 -4.61
CA ILE A 179 -1.15 -56.93 -4.69
C ILE A 179 -1.29 -55.46 -5.04
N ASP A 180 -0.73 -54.59 -4.20
CA ASP A 180 -0.62 -53.16 -4.47
C ASP A 180 0.85 -52.74 -4.41
N VAL A 181 1.27 -51.96 -5.40
CA VAL A 181 2.65 -51.49 -5.54
C VAL A 181 2.64 -49.98 -5.69
N GLU A 182 3.19 -49.29 -4.69
CA GLU A 182 3.21 -47.84 -4.63
C GLU A 182 4.64 -47.32 -4.48
N ILE A 183 4.99 -46.27 -5.23
CA ILE A 183 6.23 -45.52 -4.99
C ILE A 183 6.07 -44.75 -3.69
N THR A 184 6.91 -45.09 -2.72
CA THR A 184 6.92 -44.50 -1.37
C THR A 184 8.02 -43.47 -1.14
N SER A 185 8.97 -43.37 -2.07
CA SER A 185 9.93 -42.26 -2.16
C SER A 185 9.37 -41.07 -2.94
N GLU A 186 10.13 -39.98 -3.06
CA GLU A 186 9.83 -38.91 -4.02
C GLU A 186 9.64 -39.49 -5.43
N ARG A 187 8.63 -38.98 -6.14
CA ARG A 187 8.23 -39.48 -7.47
C ARG A 187 8.67 -38.57 -8.60
N GLU A 188 8.82 -37.29 -8.32
CA GLU A 188 9.14 -36.23 -9.29
C GLU A 188 10.42 -35.51 -8.86
N HIS A 189 10.98 -34.69 -9.75
CA HIS A 189 12.21 -33.92 -9.52
C HIS A 189 13.43 -34.79 -9.17
N LEU A 190 13.49 -36.01 -9.70
CA LEU A 190 14.57 -36.94 -9.42
C LEU A 190 15.87 -36.55 -10.15
N SER A 191 16.98 -36.78 -9.47
CA SER A 191 18.33 -36.48 -9.90
C SER A 191 19.24 -37.70 -9.90
N ASN A 192 20.35 -37.61 -10.64
CA ASN A 192 21.40 -38.63 -10.58
C ASN A 192 21.91 -38.77 -9.13
N GLY A 193 21.84 -39.99 -8.58
CA GLY A 193 22.20 -40.30 -7.19
C GLY A 193 21.01 -40.50 -6.25
N ASP A 194 19.78 -40.16 -6.68
CA ASP A 194 18.57 -40.45 -5.91
C ASP A 194 18.23 -41.95 -5.92
N THR A 195 17.36 -42.36 -5.01
CA THR A 195 16.89 -43.75 -4.92
C THR A 195 15.37 -43.80 -4.89
N ILE A 196 14.78 -44.44 -5.90
CA ILE A 196 13.35 -44.72 -5.98
C ILE A 196 13.08 -45.94 -5.10
N THR A 197 12.06 -45.88 -4.24
CA THR A 197 11.63 -46.99 -3.40
C THR A 197 10.14 -47.25 -3.61
N ALA A 198 9.79 -48.44 -4.10
CA ALA A 198 8.43 -48.92 -4.13
C ALA A 198 8.17 -49.92 -3.00
N SER A 199 7.04 -49.74 -2.31
CA SER A 199 6.56 -50.70 -1.32
C SER A 199 5.53 -51.61 -1.95
N ILE A 200 5.61 -52.89 -1.59
CA ILE A 200 4.70 -53.94 -2.06
C ILE A 200 3.83 -54.35 -0.88
N THR A 201 2.51 -54.33 -1.07
CA THR A 201 1.56 -54.89 -0.10
C THR A 201 0.72 -55.98 -0.76
N TYR A 202 0.29 -56.97 0.02
CA TYR A 202 -0.45 -58.15 -0.45
C TYR A 202 -1.17 -58.85 0.70
N ASP A 203 -2.20 -59.63 0.38
CA ASP A 203 -2.95 -60.41 1.36
C ASP A 203 -2.62 -61.91 1.27
N ASN A 204 -1.81 -62.39 2.22
CA ASN A 204 -1.45 -63.81 2.30
C ASN A 204 -2.58 -64.70 2.86
N GLU A 205 -3.62 -64.14 3.48
CA GLU A 205 -4.82 -64.91 3.83
C GLU A 205 -5.59 -65.30 2.56
N ILE A 206 -5.66 -64.39 1.58
CA ILE A 206 -6.24 -64.66 0.25
C ILE A 206 -5.32 -65.59 -0.55
N ALA A 207 -4.03 -65.27 -0.68
CA ALA A 207 -3.06 -66.08 -1.41
C ALA A 207 -2.98 -67.54 -0.88
N GLY A 208 -3.10 -67.71 0.44
CA GLY A 208 -3.13 -69.01 1.10
C GLY A 208 -4.26 -69.93 0.64
N GLN A 209 -5.41 -69.39 0.19
CA GLN A 209 -6.53 -70.17 -0.35
C GLN A 209 -6.14 -70.91 -1.64
N SER A 210 -5.22 -70.31 -2.39
CA SER A 210 -4.60 -70.89 -3.59
C SER A 210 -3.35 -71.72 -3.29
N LYS A 211 -3.02 -71.98 -2.00
CA LYS A 211 -1.80 -72.67 -1.57
C LYS A 211 -0.52 -71.99 -2.08
N ILE A 212 -0.57 -70.67 -2.22
CA ILE A 212 0.59 -69.83 -2.54
C ILE A 212 0.83 -68.86 -1.38
N GLN A 213 2.02 -68.29 -1.32
CA GLN A 213 2.39 -67.29 -0.34
C GLN A 213 3.24 -66.22 -1.03
N PHE A 214 2.79 -64.98 -1.02
CA PHE A 214 3.59 -63.85 -1.47
C PHE A 214 4.59 -63.44 -0.39
N THR A 215 5.79 -63.06 -0.83
CA THR A 215 6.86 -62.50 -0.01
C THR A 215 7.48 -61.30 -0.74
N GLY A 216 8.28 -60.50 -0.05
CA GLY A 216 8.83 -59.25 -0.57
C GLY A 216 8.20 -58.07 0.15
N GLU A 217 8.94 -56.97 0.30
CA GLU A 217 8.44 -55.79 1.03
C GLU A 217 8.70 -54.52 0.23
N THR A 218 9.91 -54.39 -0.33
CA THR A 218 10.33 -53.15 -1.00
C THR A 218 11.27 -53.44 -2.16
N VAL A 219 11.11 -52.72 -3.26
CA VAL A 219 12.08 -52.69 -4.37
C VAL A 219 12.68 -51.29 -4.45
N THR A 220 13.99 -51.24 -4.67
CA THR A 220 14.73 -49.97 -4.79
C THR A 220 15.46 -49.89 -6.12
N LEU A 221 15.46 -48.72 -6.74
CA LEU A 221 16.21 -48.42 -7.96
C LEU A 221 17.01 -47.13 -7.77
N ALA A 222 18.33 -47.20 -7.98
CA ALA A 222 19.17 -46.01 -8.01
C ALA A 222 18.97 -45.26 -9.33
N VAL A 223 18.83 -43.94 -9.26
CA VAL A 223 18.67 -43.06 -10.41
C VAL A 223 20.05 -42.70 -10.93
N GLU A 224 20.38 -43.17 -12.12
CA GLU A 224 21.67 -42.92 -12.78
C GLU A 224 21.50 -42.66 -14.29
N GLY A 225 22.47 -41.96 -14.89
CA GLY A 225 22.55 -41.78 -16.34
C GLY A 225 21.59 -40.75 -16.94
N LEU A 226 20.88 -39.97 -16.12
CA LEU A 226 20.04 -38.86 -16.59
C LEU A 226 20.91 -37.77 -17.22
N GLN A 227 20.48 -37.25 -18.37
CA GLN A 227 21.16 -36.13 -19.02
C GLN A 227 20.81 -34.82 -18.30
N PRO A 228 21.76 -33.87 -18.19
CA PRO A 228 21.43 -32.54 -17.68
C PRO A 228 20.48 -31.81 -18.63
N VAL A 229 19.57 -31.01 -18.08
CA VAL A 229 18.73 -30.10 -18.86
C VAL A 229 19.47 -28.81 -19.18
N THR A 230 19.17 -28.19 -20.31
CA THR A 230 19.70 -26.83 -20.60
C THR A 230 18.94 -25.82 -19.77
N GLU A 231 19.59 -25.19 -18.79
CA GLU A 231 18.98 -24.08 -18.05
C GLU A 231 19.08 -22.76 -18.82
N ILE A 232 17.97 -22.05 -18.90
CA ILE A 232 17.87 -20.74 -19.54
C ILE A 232 17.38 -19.72 -18.50
N ASP A 233 18.06 -18.59 -18.36
CA ASP A 233 17.49 -17.43 -17.66
C ASP A 233 16.59 -16.67 -18.65
N PRO A 234 15.25 -16.71 -18.51
CA PRO A 234 14.37 -16.04 -19.45
C PRO A 234 14.41 -14.51 -19.34
N PHE A 235 14.97 -13.97 -18.25
CA PHE A 235 15.07 -12.53 -18.04
C PHE A 235 16.39 -11.95 -18.56
N GLU A 236 17.33 -12.80 -18.98
CA GLU A 236 18.53 -12.36 -19.70
C GLU A 236 18.13 -11.80 -21.07
N GLY A 237 18.41 -10.51 -21.28
CA GLY A 237 17.97 -9.76 -22.47
C GLY A 237 16.58 -9.13 -22.35
N LEU A 238 15.91 -9.23 -21.19
CA LEU A 238 14.71 -8.44 -20.92
C LEU A 238 15.11 -7.01 -20.54
N LYS A 239 14.73 -6.04 -21.37
CA LYS A 239 14.88 -4.63 -21.07
C LYS A 239 13.65 -4.14 -20.33
N VAL A 240 13.86 -3.48 -19.19
CA VAL A 240 12.81 -2.87 -18.36
C VAL A 240 13.12 -1.39 -18.21
N THR A 241 12.12 -0.56 -18.49
CA THR A 241 12.20 0.90 -18.43
C THR A 241 11.01 1.44 -17.66
N PHE A 242 11.26 2.46 -16.83
CA PHE A 242 10.21 3.16 -16.11
C PHE A 242 9.99 4.53 -16.75
N THR A 243 8.74 4.85 -17.04
CA THR A 243 8.34 6.09 -17.74
C THR A 243 7.25 6.82 -16.97
N GLY A 244 7.05 8.11 -17.28
CA GLY A 244 6.06 8.94 -16.60
C GLY A 244 6.60 9.68 -15.37
N LYS A 245 5.69 10.16 -14.53
CA LYS A 245 5.97 10.98 -13.33
C LYS A 245 5.31 10.34 -12.13
N ALA A 246 6.04 10.14 -11.04
CA ALA A 246 5.48 9.63 -9.80
C ALA A 246 4.38 10.59 -9.29
N PRO A 247 3.21 10.10 -8.84
CA PRO A 247 2.89 8.70 -8.56
C PRO A 247 2.30 7.91 -9.74
N ASN A 248 2.27 8.45 -10.96
CA ASN A 248 1.72 7.82 -12.16
C ASN A 248 2.78 7.21 -13.06
N GLY A 249 3.88 6.72 -12.47
CA GLY A 249 4.91 6.00 -13.20
C GLY A 249 4.35 4.73 -13.82
N LYS A 250 4.98 4.29 -14.91
CA LYS A 250 4.63 3.08 -15.66
C LYS A 250 5.86 2.23 -15.89
N VAL A 251 5.65 0.92 -15.99
CA VAL A 251 6.68 -0.01 -16.43
C VAL A 251 6.43 -0.40 -17.89
N GLU A 252 7.48 -0.33 -18.67
CA GLU A 252 7.55 -0.84 -20.04
C GLU A 252 8.66 -1.87 -20.09
N PHE A 253 8.42 -2.98 -20.79
CA PHE A 253 9.42 -4.01 -20.94
C PHE A 253 9.32 -4.67 -22.31
N SER A 254 10.48 -5.04 -22.85
CA SER A 254 10.61 -5.71 -24.13
C SER A 254 11.76 -6.70 -24.08
N TYR A 255 11.54 -7.89 -24.61
CA TYR A 255 12.61 -8.87 -24.75
C TYR A 255 13.49 -8.50 -25.96
N GLU A 256 14.73 -8.07 -25.70
CA GLU A 256 15.75 -7.73 -26.70
C GLU A 256 16.79 -8.86 -26.86
N GLY A 257 16.66 -9.96 -26.12
CA GLY A 257 17.54 -11.12 -26.20
C GLY A 257 17.43 -11.89 -27.53
N SER A 258 18.47 -12.65 -27.84
CA SER A 258 18.54 -13.45 -29.07
C SER A 258 17.97 -14.86 -28.92
N ASN A 259 17.76 -15.35 -27.68
CA ASN A 259 17.35 -16.72 -27.40
C ASN A 259 15.96 -17.03 -28.00
N ALA A 260 15.92 -18.01 -28.91
CA ALA A 260 14.70 -18.39 -29.62
C ALA A 260 13.64 -19.02 -28.70
N GLU A 261 14.08 -19.72 -27.64
CA GLU A 261 13.19 -20.40 -26.71
C GLU A 261 12.41 -19.42 -25.85
N VAL A 262 12.98 -18.24 -25.56
CA VAL A 262 12.33 -17.21 -24.75
C VAL A 262 11.37 -16.36 -25.59
N LYS A 263 11.71 -16.09 -26.86
CA LYS A 263 10.96 -15.16 -27.74
C LYS A 263 9.48 -15.50 -27.93
N ASN A 264 9.11 -16.76 -27.76
CA ASN A 264 7.74 -17.22 -27.97
C ASN A 264 6.85 -17.07 -26.73
N TYR A 265 7.42 -16.70 -25.58
CA TYR A 265 6.68 -16.55 -24.33
C TYR A 265 6.30 -15.10 -24.05
N ARG A 266 5.17 -14.95 -23.35
CA ARG A 266 4.66 -13.66 -22.91
C ARG A 266 5.12 -13.37 -21.47
N PHE A 267 5.72 -12.20 -21.30
CA PHE A 267 5.99 -11.62 -19.98
C PHE A 267 4.79 -10.84 -19.46
N THR A 268 4.60 -10.85 -18.15
CA THR A 268 3.56 -10.10 -17.44
C THR A 268 4.13 -9.43 -16.20
N ALA A 269 3.68 -8.21 -15.90
CA ALA A 269 4.04 -7.52 -14.66
C ALA A 269 2.85 -7.54 -13.69
N ASP A 270 3.13 -7.67 -12.40
CA ASP A 270 2.16 -7.58 -11.30
C ASP A 270 1.52 -6.19 -11.20
N LYS A 271 2.31 -5.14 -11.49
CA LYS A 271 1.88 -3.73 -11.55
C LYS A 271 2.38 -3.08 -12.83
N LYS A 272 1.52 -2.27 -13.47
CA LYS A 272 1.83 -1.63 -14.76
C LYS A 272 1.86 -0.10 -14.71
N ASP A 273 1.14 0.47 -13.75
CA ASP A 273 0.97 1.90 -13.54
C ASP A 273 0.93 2.22 -12.04
N GLY A 274 0.79 3.50 -11.70
CA GLY A 274 0.73 3.95 -10.31
C GLY A 274 2.08 3.85 -9.57
N LEU A 275 3.19 3.81 -10.32
CA LEU A 275 4.52 3.55 -9.77
C LEU A 275 5.21 4.83 -9.25
N ARG A 276 5.93 4.67 -8.14
CA ARG A 276 6.83 5.67 -7.52
C ARG A 276 8.25 5.13 -7.47
N ASN A 277 9.25 6.01 -7.37
CA ASN A 277 10.63 5.55 -7.16
C ASN A 277 10.73 4.76 -5.84
N GLY A 278 11.44 3.64 -5.88
CA GLY A 278 11.55 2.70 -4.76
C GLY A 278 10.50 1.58 -4.75
N ASP A 279 9.43 1.67 -5.54
CA ASP A 279 8.50 0.55 -5.72
C ASP A 279 9.21 -0.66 -6.35
N VAL A 280 8.71 -1.86 -6.10
CA VAL A 280 9.18 -3.09 -6.73
C VAL A 280 8.10 -3.63 -7.66
N VAL A 281 8.48 -3.86 -8.91
CA VAL A 281 7.67 -4.52 -9.94
C VAL A 281 8.20 -5.94 -10.13
N THR A 282 7.32 -6.93 -10.10
CA THR A 282 7.65 -8.32 -10.40
C THR A 282 7.19 -8.65 -11.82
N ILE A 283 8.14 -8.99 -12.69
CA ILE A 283 7.84 -9.49 -14.03
C ILE A 283 7.94 -11.02 -13.99
N SER A 284 6.89 -11.68 -14.46
CA SER A 284 6.81 -13.14 -14.59
C SER A 284 6.73 -13.56 -16.06
N ILE A 285 7.17 -14.78 -16.33
CA ILE A 285 7.00 -15.46 -17.62
C ILE A 285 6.03 -16.63 -17.43
N ASN A 286 4.98 -16.70 -18.25
CA ASN A 286 4.05 -17.82 -18.20
C ASN A 286 4.53 -18.92 -19.16
N ALA A 287 5.27 -19.88 -18.61
CA ALA A 287 5.77 -21.05 -19.32
C ALA A 287 5.43 -22.33 -18.54
N ASP A 288 4.97 -23.33 -19.27
CA ASP A 288 4.62 -24.63 -18.77
C ASP A 288 5.86 -25.53 -18.74
N ASP A 289 6.21 -26.08 -17.57
CA ASP A 289 7.46 -26.83 -17.39
C ASP A 289 7.48 -28.12 -18.21
N GLU A 290 6.33 -28.79 -18.35
CA GLU A 290 6.23 -30.02 -19.13
C GLU A 290 6.60 -29.76 -20.60
N ASN A 291 6.11 -28.65 -21.18
CA ASN A 291 6.43 -28.27 -22.55
C ASN A 291 7.90 -27.84 -22.73
N THR A 292 8.48 -27.09 -21.79
CA THR A 292 9.89 -26.68 -21.89
C THR A 292 10.82 -27.89 -21.78
N LEU A 293 10.53 -28.81 -20.85
CA LEU A 293 11.32 -30.03 -20.65
C LEU A 293 11.25 -30.94 -21.88
N LYS A 294 10.08 -31.10 -22.52
CA LYS A 294 9.96 -31.82 -23.81
C LYS A 294 10.80 -31.20 -24.92
N ALA A 295 11.04 -29.89 -24.86
CA ALA A 295 11.92 -29.18 -25.79
C ALA A 295 13.41 -29.20 -25.36
N GLY A 296 13.74 -29.81 -24.22
CA GLY A 296 15.11 -30.04 -23.76
C GLY A 296 15.72 -28.90 -22.94
N TYR A 297 14.91 -27.97 -22.44
CA TYR A 297 15.37 -26.88 -21.58
C TYR A 297 14.44 -26.63 -20.39
N ALA A 298 14.95 -25.93 -19.39
CA ALA A 298 14.17 -25.46 -18.24
C ALA A 298 14.50 -23.99 -17.98
N PHE A 299 13.52 -23.22 -17.50
CA PHE A 299 13.79 -21.86 -17.04
C PHE A 299 14.31 -21.89 -15.61
N SER A 300 15.48 -21.30 -15.38
CA SER A 300 16.13 -21.27 -14.06
C SER A 300 15.33 -20.46 -13.02
N LYS A 301 14.48 -19.54 -13.50
CA LYS A 301 13.52 -18.78 -12.71
C LYS A 301 12.35 -18.34 -13.58
N LYS A 302 11.18 -18.16 -12.97
CA LYS A 302 9.95 -17.70 -13.67
C LYS A 302 9.53 -16.28 -13.30
N GLU A 303 10.22 -15.66 -12.36
CA GLU A 303 9.95 -14.31 -11.89
C GLU A 303 11.26 -13.54 -11.67
N ALA A 304 11.23 -12.22 -11.93
CA ALA A 304 12.31 -11.30 -11.62
C ALA A 304 11.74 -9.98 -11.09
N GLN A 305 12.42 -9.40 -10.10
CA GLN A 305 12.03 -8.16 -9.46
C GLN A 305 12.88 -6.99 -9.96
N TYR A 306 12.22 -5.86 -10.22
CA TYR A 306 12.85 -4.62 -10.68
C TYR A 306 12.42 -3.46 -9.78
N THR A 307 13.38 -2.76 -9.19
CA THR A 307 13.11 -1.56 -8.40
C THR A 307 12.95 -0.35 -9.32
N VAL A 308 11.81 0.33 -9.18
CA VAL A 308 11.49 1.55 -9.91
C VAL A 308 12.47 2.64 -9.51
N SER A 309 13.11 3.25 -10.50
CA SER A 309 14.03 4.36 -10.29
C SER A 309 14.06 5.26 -11.52
N GLY A 310 14.44 6.53 -11.33
CA GLY A 310 14.62 7.49 -12.40
C GLY A 310 13.35 8.17 -12.90
N LEU A 311 12.20 7.96 -12.25
CA LEU A 311 10.99 8.75 -12.52
C LEU A 311 11.16 10.18 -11.98
N GLU A 312 10.66 11.16 -12.72
CA GLU A 312 10.43 12.50 -12.17
C GLU A 312 9.31 12.46 -11.12
N GLU A 313 9.39 13.32 -10.12
CA GLU A 313 8.45 13.35 -9.00
C GLU A 313 7.87 14.75 -8.82
N TYR A 314 6.58 14.86 -8.53
CA TYR A 314 5.98 16.14 -8.15
C TYR A 314 6.47 16.54 -6.76
N VAL A 315 6.93 17.79 -6.65
CA VAL A 315 7.31 18.36 -5.35
C VAL A 315 6.09 18.46 -4.44
N ALA A 316 6.23 17.99 -3.19
CA ALA A 316 5.15 18.02 -2.20
C ALA A 316 5.35 19.07 -1.10
N ALA A 317 6.58 19.54 -0.89
CA ALA A 317 6.93 20.52 0.14
C ALA A 317 7.80 21.65 -0.40
N TYR A 318 7.64 22.86 0.11
CA TYR A 318 8.44 24.01 -0.34
C TYR A 318 9.93 23.83 -0.02
N ALA A 319 10.23 23.17 1.09
CA ALA A 319 11.60 22.86 1.51
C ALA A 319 12.37 21.94 0.54
N ASP A 320 11.67 21.24 -0.37
CA ASP A 320 12.31 20.44 -1.42
C ASP A 320 12.82 21.29 -2.60
N LEU A 321 12.47 22.58 -2.64
CA LEU A 321 12.92 23.52 -3.66
C LEU A 321 14.30 24.07 -3.30
N THR A 322 15.18 24.20 -4.30
CA THR A 322 16.50 24.82 -4.09
C THR A 322 16.40 26.33 -4.12
N GLU A 323 17.31 27.01 -3.41
CA GLU A 323 17.38 28.48 -3.37
C GLU A 323 17.50 29.08 -4.79
N ASP A 324 18.36 28.51 -5.64
CA ASP A 324 18.52 28.96 -7.03
C ASP A 324 17.23 28.81 -7.86
N PHE A 325 16.48 27.73 -7.64
CA PHE A 325 15.21 27.53 -8.34
C PHE A 325 14.15 28.51 -7.86
N ILE A 326 14.06 28.75 -6.55
CA ILE A 326 13.17 29.77 -5.98
C ILE A 326 13.53 31.16 -6.53
N ALA A 327 14.81 31.52 -6.58
CA ALA A 327 15.26 32.80 -7.13
C ALA A 327 14.85 32.95 -8.61
N LYS A 328 14.96 31.88 -9.41
CA LYS A 328 14.47 31.86 -10.78
C LYS A 328 12.96 32.09 -10.86
N LEU A 329 12.17 31.39 -10.03
CA LEU A 329 10.70 31.56 -10.04
C LEU A 329 10.27 32.95 -9.57
N LYS A 330 10.99 33.54 -8.60
CA LYS A 330 10.77 34.92 -8.16
C LYS A 330 11.00 35.93 -9.29
N ALA A 331 12.12 35.80 -10.02
CA ALA A 331 12.39 36.65 -11.19
C ALA A 331 11.31 36.48 -12.27
N GLU A 332 10.90 35.25 -12.57
CA GLU A 332 9.84 34.95 -13.54
C GLU A 332 8.46 35.52 -13.09
N ALA A 333 8.18 35.52 -11.78
CA ALA A 333 6.97 36.12 -11.22
C ALA A 333 6.98 37.65 -11.35
N GLU A 334 8.10 38.30 -11.05
CA GLU A 334 8.27 39.74 -11.24
C GLU A 334 8.09 40.12 -12.72
N ASP A 335 8.75 39.41 -13.63
CA ASP A 335 8.61 39.61 -15.07
C ASP A 335 7.16 39.45 -15.54
N THR A 336 6.45 38.44 -15.02
CA THR A 336 5.03 38.21 -15.30
C THR A 336 4.16 39.40 -14.86
N ILE A 337 4.43 39.95 -13.67
CA ILE A 337 3.69 41.10 -13.12
C ILE A 337 3.98 42.36 -13.93
N TYR A 338 5.26 42.66 -14.19
CA TYR A 338 5.63 43.83 -14.97
C TYR A 338 5.09 43.76 -16.40
N ALA A 339 5.17 42.60 -17.06
CA ALA A 339 4.59 42.40 -18.39
C ALA A 339 3.06 42.62 -18.40
N TYR A 340 2.35 42.13 -17.38
CA TYR A 340 0.93 42.41 -17.22
C TYR A 340 0.64 43.90 -17.08
N THR A 341 1.34 44.59 -16.17
CA THR A 341 1.09 46.03 -15.94
C THR A 341 1.47 46.87 -17.15
N ALA A 342 2.59 46.58 -17.83
CA ALA A 342 3.01 47.32 -19.02
C ALA A 342 2.05 47.15 -20.20
N SER A 343 1.36 46.00 -20.28
CA SER A 343 0.39 45.72 -21.35
C SER A 343 -1.02 46.21 -21.03
N THR A 344 -1.41 46.26 -19.75
CA THR A 344 -2.79 46.52 -19.33
C THR A 344 -2.98 47.93 -18.78
N TYR A 345 -2.01 48.48 -18.06
CA TYR A 345 -2.17 49.80 -17.45
C TYR A 345 -2.01 50.87 -18.53
N ASN A 346 -3.02 51.74 -18.64
CA ASN A 346 -2.96 52.90 -19.53
C ASN A 346 -2.05 53.98 -18.93
N GLY A 347 -1.78 55.06 -19.69
CA GLY A 347 -0.84 56.11 -19.28
C GLY A 347 -1.17 56.84 -17.96
N GLY A 348 -2.36 56.61 -17.36
CA GLY A 348 -2.71 57.16 -16.06
C GLY A 348 -2.46 56.21 -14.89
N SER A 349 -2.34 54.90 -15.10
CA SER A 349 -2.19 53.90 -14.03
C SER A 349 -0.75 53.42 -13.90
N ALA A 350 -0.28 53.22 -12.68
CA ALA A 350 1.08 52.77 -12.40
C ALA A 350 1.11 51.72 -11.28
N LEU A 351 2.09 50.82 -11.36
CA LEU A 351 2.50 49.92 -10.30
C LEU A 351 3.83 50.41 -9.73
N SER A 352 3.96 50.42 -8.41
CA SER A 352 5.17 50.78 -7.67
C SER A 352 5.36 49.88 -6.45
N ASP A 353 6.56 49.92 -5.85
CA ASP A 353 6.89 49.24 -4.59
C ASP A 353 6.62 47.72 -4.58
N LEU A 354 6.82 47.05 -5.73
CA LEU A 354 6.61 45.62 -5.85
C LEU A 354 7.55 44.86 -4.91
N THR A 355 6.98 44.11 -3.98
CA THR A 355 7.68 43.45 -2.89
C THR A 355 7.14 42.04 -2.71
N TYR A 356 8.03 41.06 -2.51
CA TYR A 356 7.63 39.69 -2.20
C TYR A 356 6.93 39.61 -0.84
N SER A 357 5.75 38.98 -0.80
CA SER A 357 4.85 38.93 0.36
C SER A 357 4.60 37.51 0.88
N GLY A 358 5.09 36.49 0.18
CA GLY A 358 5.13 35.12 0.65
C GLY A 358 4.73 34.09 -0.39
N TYR A 359 4.46 32.86 0.06
CA TYR A 359 4.11 31.76 -0.84
C TYR A 359 2.97 30.88 -0.31
N ILE A 360 2.31 30.20 -1.25
CA ILE A 360 1.41 29.08 -0.99
C ILE A 360 1.75 27.95 -1.95
N LEU A 361 2.03 26.76 -1.43
CA LEU A 361 2.20 25.53 -2.20
C LEU A 361 1.01 24.61 -1.95
N ASN A 362 0.19 24.39 -2.97
CA ASN A 362 -0.85 23.37 -2.96
C ASN A 362 -0.30 22.09 -3.57
N ALA A 363 -0.32 20.98 -2.82
CA ALA A 363 0.03 19.65 -3.30
C ALA A 363 -1.21 18.74 -3.24
N VAL A 364 -1.44 17.95 -4.28
CA VAL A 364 -2.60 17.05 -4.36
C VAL A 364 -2.57 16.02 -3.24
N LYS A 365 -3.71 15.77 -2.61
CA LYS A 365 -3.85 14.72 -1.60
C LYS A 365 -3.89 13.34 -2.24
N ASP A 366 -3.40 12.35 -1.49
CA ASP A 366 -3.59 10.95 -1.87
C ASP A 366 -5.08 10.61 -1.97
N GLY A 367 -5.48 9.99 -3.08
CA GLY A 367 -6.86 9.58 -3.32
C GLY A 367 -7.79 10.69 -3.83
N SER A 368 -7.28 11.91 -4.06
CA SER A 368 -8.03 12.94 -4.80
C SER A 368 -8.43 12.42 -6.19
N GLY A 369 -9.55 12.93 -6.71
CA GLY A 369 -10.04 12.61 -8.04
C GLY A 369 -9.14 13.16 -9.14
N TYR A 370 -9.70 13.30 -10.35
CA TYR A 370 -8.97 13.98 -11.42
C TYR A 370 -8.70 15.44 -11.06
N VAL A 371 -7.43 15.82 -11.10
CA VAL A 371 -6.94 17.19 -10.85
C VAL A 371 -6.15 17.66 -12.06
N SER A 372 -6.24 18.95 -12.38
CA SER A 372 -5.56 19.55 -13.54
C SER A 372 -4.05 19.74 -13.33
N SER A 373 -3.60 19.69 -12.08
CA SER A 373 -2.22 19.95 -11.66
C SER A 373 -1.94 19.19 -10.36
N TYR A 374 -0.80 18.51 -10.26
CA TYR A 374 -0.39 17.74 -9.07
C TYR A 374 0.15 18.62 -7.94
N ASN A 375 0.74 19.76 -8.30
CA ASN A 375 1.04 20.82 -7.36
C ASN A 375 0.90 22.18 -8.04
N ASN A 376 0.73 23.22 -7.22
CA ASN A 376 0.73 24.62 -7.64
C ASN A 376 1.47 25.43 -6.60
N LEU A 377 2.56 26.08 -7.01
CA LEU A 377 3.24 27.08 -6.21
C LEU A 377 2.77 28.47 -6.63
N TYR A 378 2.28 29.23 -5.66
CA TYR A 378 1.94 30.62 -5.80
C TYR A 378 3.02 31.45 -5.12
N LEU A 379 3.76 32.25 -5.89
CA LEU A 379 4.62 33.29 -5.34
C LEU A 379 3.85 34.60 -5.33
N ILE A 380 3.71 35.20 -4.16
CA ILE A 380 2.82 36.32 -3.95
C ILE A 380 3.65 37.57 -3.76
N TYR A 381 3.39 38.58 -4.58
CA TYR A 381 4.00 39.90 -4.47
C TYR A 381 2.92 40.95 -4.20
N SER A 382 3.20 41.90 -3.33
CA SER A 382 2.36 43.09 -3.12
C SER A 382 2.98 44.29 -3.83
N GLY A 383 2.16 45.16 -4.42
CA GLY A 383 2.62 46.44 -4.91
C GLY A 383 1.52 47.50 -4.83
N THR A 384 1.93 48.76 -4.97
CA THR A 384 1.05 49.92 -4.90
C THR A 384 0.55 50.27 -6.30
N VAL A 385 -0.77 50.19 -6.50
CA VAL A 385 -1.45 50.57 -7.75
C VAL A 385 -2.09 51.95 -7.58
N SER A 386 -1.71 52.90 -8.42
CA SER A 386 -2.15 54.30 -8.35
C SER A 386 -2.64 54.82 -9.70
N ASN A 387 -3.44 55.89 -9.69
CA ASN A 387 -3.83 56.61 -10.88
C ASN A 387 -3.47 58.11 -10.79
N SER A 388 -2.74 58.64 -11.77
CA SER A 388 -2.27 60.03 -11.79
C SER A 388 -3.38 61.06 -11.97
N GLU A 389 -4.54 60.66 -12.51
CA GLU A 389 -5.72 61.50 -12.67
C GLU A 389 -6.72 61.34 -11.50
N GLY A 390 -6.39 60.53 -10.50
CA GLY A 390 -7.26 60.29 -9.34
C GLY A 390 -8.55 59.54 -9.68
N LYS A 391 -8.56 58.73 -10.74
CA LYS A 391 -9.75 57.95 -11.14
C LYS A 391 -10.14 56.83 -10.16
N PHE A 392 -9.21 56.44 -9.30
CA PHE A 392 -9.39 55.55 -8.16
C PHE A 392 -8.33 55.87 -7.11
N SER A 393 -8.62 55.58 -5.85
CA SER A 393 -7.67 55.74 -4.75
C SER A 393 -6.51 54.76 -4.83
N THR A 394 -5.34 55.18 -4.36
CA THR A 394 -4.15 54.32 -4.36
C THR A 394 -4.39 53.10 -3.48
N SER A 395 -4.14 51.90 -4.01
CA SER A 395 -4.45 50.63 -3.34
C SER A 395 -3.25 49.69 -3.36
N THR A 396 -3.01 48.98 -2.27
CA THR A 396 -2.10 47.82 -2.26
C THR A 396 -2.79 46.62 -2.90
N VAL A 397 -2.12 45.98 -3.85
CA VAL A 397 -2.62 44.80 -4.56
C VAL A 397 -1.63 43.66 -4.43
N TYR A 398 -2.13 42.47 -4.13
CA TYR A 398 -1.41 41.21 -4.02
C TYR A 398 -1.57 40.40 -5.31
N PHE A 399 -0.45 40.11 -5.97
CA PHE A 399 -0.34 39.43 -7.26
C PHE A 399 0.22 38.01 -7.06
N PRO A 400 -0.61 36.99 -6.79
CA PRO A 400 -0.18 35.60 -6.74
C PRO A 400 0.12 35.09 -8.16
N VAL A 401 1.39 34.78 -8.46
CA VAL A 401 1.80 34.15 -9.73
C VAL A 401 1.88 32.64 -9.56
N ARG A 402 1.15 31.90 -10.40
CA ARG A 402 0.98 30.44 -10.28
C ARG A 402 1.95 29.68 -11.20
N PHE A 403 2.76 28.82 -10.59
CA PHE A 403 3.59 27.80 -11.27
C PHE A 403 2.99 26.42 -11.01
N SER A 404 2.67 25.69 -12.08
CA SER A 404 2.01 24.37 -11.99
C SER A 404 2.99 23.23 -12.28
N ASN A 405 2.78 22.09 -11.61
CA ASN A 405 3.49 20.84 -11.85
C ASN A 405 5.02 21.01 -11.74
N ILE A 406 5.47 21.47 -10.57
CA ILE A 406 6.88 21.48 -10.19
C ILE A 406 7.35 20.05 -10.03
N LEU A 407 8.40 19.70 -10.78
CA LEU A 407 8.96 18.37 -10.89
C LEU A 407 10.40 18.36 -10.37
N LYS A 408 10.76 17.27 -9.73
CA LYS A 408 12.12 16.93 -9.31
C LYS A 408 12.57 15.70 -10.08
N GLY A 409 13.68 15.82 -10.79
CA GLY A 409 14.27 14.72 -11.56
C GLY A 409 15.79 14.71 -11.53
N SER A 410 16.40 13.85 -12.34
CA SER A 410 17.85 13.74 -12.46
C SER A 410 18.52 15.00 -12.99
N ASN A 411 17.79 15.82 -13.76
CA ASN A 411 18.26 17.10 -14.31
C ASN A 411 17.99 18.30 -13.38
N GLY A 412 17.54 18.06 -12.16
CA GLY A 412 17.18 19.10 -11.19
C GLY A 412 15.67 19.40 -11.17
N LEU A 413 15.32 20.62 -10.70
CA LEU A 413 13.95 21.09 -10.57
C LEU A 413 13.47 21.78 -11.86
N SER A 414 12.22 21.55 -12.21
CA SER A 414 11.54 22.19 -13.34
C SER A 414 10.07 22.45 -12.98
N PHE A 415 9.37 23.21 -13.81
CA PHE A 415 7.91 23.38 -13.74
C PHE A 415 7.34 23.26 -15.16
N GLU A 416 6.11 22.78 -15.30
CA GLU A 416 5.50 22.62 -16.62
C GLU A 416 4.96 23.94 -17.17
N ASP A 417 4.27 24.72 -16.34
CA ASP A 417 3.60 25.95 -16.78
C ASP A 417 3.68 27.09 -15.75
N ASN A 418 3.88 28.31 -16.24
CA ASN A 418 3.55 29.55 -15.55
C ASN A 418 2.14 29.98 -16.01
N LYS A 419 1.14 29.91 -15.13
CA LYS A 419 -0.26 30.25 -15.41
C LYS A 419 -0.57 31.74 -15.24
N GLY A 420 0.43 32.55 -14.90
CA GLY A 420 0.30 33.99 -14.69
C GLY A 420 -0.31 34.36 -13.34
N ILE A 421 -0.76 35.62 -13.25
CA ILE A 421 -1.38 36.19 -12.05
C ILE A 421 -2.81 35.65 -11.88
N LEU A 422 -3.11 35.09 -10.71
CA LEU A 422 -4.44 34.66 -10.30
C LEU A 422 -5.24 35.83 -9.70
N GLY A 423 -6.57 35.76 -9.85
CA GLY A 423 -7.51 36.69 -9.22
C GLY A 423 -7.71 37.99 -9.98
N ASN A 424 -8.75 38.73 -9.61
CA ASN A 424 -9.04 40.06 -10.12
C ASN A 424 -9.86 40.84 -9.09
N SER A 425 -9.44 42.06 -8.78
CA SER A 425 -10.12 42.94 -7.82
C SER A 425 -10.50 44.26 -8.47
N ARG A 426 -11.61 44.85 -8.01
CA ARG A 426 -11.91 46.25 -8.28
C ARG A 426 -11.02 47.14 -7.42
N LEU A 427 -10.62 48.27 -7.98
CA LEU A 427 -9.85 49.29 -7.28
C LEU A 427 -10.83 50.33 -6.74
N ASP A 428 -10.87 50.49 -5.41
CA ASP A 428 -11.63 51.56 -4.75
C ASP A 428 -13.13 51.60 -5.09
N GLY A 429 -13.76 50.43 -5.29
CA GLY A 429 -15.17 50.36 -5.72
C GLY A 429 -15.47 50.96 -7.10
N SER A 430 -14.44 51.39 -7.84
CA SER A 430 -14.56 52.00 -9.16
C SER A 430 -14.85 50.96 -10.27
N SER A 431 -15.08 51.44 -11.50
CA SER A 431 -15.15 50.57 -12.67
C SER A 431 -13.78 50.02 -13.10
N TYR A 432 -12.69 50.45 -12.47
CA TYR A 432 -11.34 49.96 -12.74
C TYR A 432 -11.08 48.69 -11.94
N SER A 433 -10.49 47.70 -12.60
CA SER A 433 -10.04 46.46 -11.97
C SER A 433 -8.62 46.12 -12.39
N THR A 434 -7.98 45.29 -11.58
CA THR A 434 -6.67 44.74 -11.89
C THR A 434 -6.60 43.28 -11.48
N LYS A 435 -5.71 42.51 -12.10
CA LYS A 435 -5.41 41.15 -11.66
C LYS A 435 -4.84 41.18 -10.25
N GLY A 436 -5.11 40.13 -9.48
CA GLY A 436 -4.73 40.04 -8.08
C GLY A 436 -5.81 40.54 -7.12
N TYR A 437 -5.41 40.70 -5.86
CA TYR A 437 -6.28 40.86 -4.71
C TYR A 437 -5.98 42.15 -3.96
N VAL A 438 -6.97 43.00 -3.71
CA VAL A 438 -6.81 44.15 -2.78
C VAL A 438 -6.86 43.72 -1.31
N ASN A 439 -7.30 42.48 -1.06
CA ASN A 439 -7.37 41.86 0.26
C ASN A 439 -6.58 40.54 0.26
N PRO A 440 -5.48 40.43 1.02
CA PRO A 440 -4.65 39.23 1.03
C PRO A 440 -5.33 38.03 1.70
N PHE A 441 -6.34 38.24 2.56
CA PHE A 441 -7.14 37.14 3.08
C PHE A 441 -8.01 36.52 1.98
N ASN A 442 -8.63 37.32 1.11
CA ASN A 442 -9.36 36.79 -0.06
C ASN A 442 -8.42 36.02 -1.00
N CYS A 443 -7.18 36.50 -1.19
CA CYS A 443 -6.15 35.75 -1.92
C CYS A 443 -5.91 34.36 -1.31
N TYR A 444 -5.78 34.28 0.02
CA TYR A 444 -5.65 33.02 0.74
C TYR A 444 -6.89 32.12 0.58
N LEU A 445 -8.09 32.67 0.73
CA LEU A 445 -9.35 31.91 0.63
C LEU A 445 -9.49 31.24 -0.75
N ASP A 446 -9.29 32.00 -1.83
CA ASP A 446 -9.37 31.50 -3.21
C ASP A 446 -8.33 30.39 -3.47
N ILE A 447 -7.10 30.58 -2.99
CA ILE A 447 -6.01 29.63 -3.25
C ILE A 447 -6.15 28.38 -2.38
N VAL A 448 -6.52 28.52 -1.12
CA VAL A 448 -6.47 27.45 -0.12
C VAL A 448 -7.85 26.90 0.20
N GLU A 449 -8.76 27.72 0.69
CA GLU A 449 -10.07 27.26 1.19
C GLU A 449 -10.97 26.70 0.08
N GLU A 450 -10.96 27.30 -1.11
CA GLU A 450 -11.72 26.78 -2.26
C GLU A 450 -11.16 25.44 -2.78
N ASN A 451 -9.87 25.19 -2.59
CA ASN A 451 -9.16 24.03 -3.13
C ASN A 451 -8.87 22.95 -2.07
N LYS A 452 -9.33 23.14 -0.83
CA LYS A 452 -8.96 22.30 0.31
C LYS A 452 -9.50 20.88 0.25
N GLU A 453 -10.45 20.57 -0.61
CA GLU A 453 -10.91 19.19 -0.79
C GLU A 453 -9.81 18.35 -1.43
N ASP A 454 -9.25 18.84 -2.54
CA ASP A 454 -8.29 18.13 -3.38
C ASP A 454 -6.83 18.32 -3.00
N TYR A 455 -6.48 19.45 -2.35
CA TYR A 455 -5.10 19.84 -2.08
C TYR A 455 -4.82 20.01 -0.58
N THR A 456 -3.59 19.68 -0.19
CA THR A 456 -2.96 20.13 1.05
C THR A 456 -2.17 21.39 0.74
N ALA A 457 -2.39 22.46 1.52
CA ALA A 457 -1.69 23.72 1.36
C ALA A 457 -0.57 23.86 2.39
N GLU A 458 0.62 24.22 1.93
CA GLU A 458 1.73 24.73 2.73
C GLU A 458 1.87 26.23 2.46
N CYS A 459 1.76 27.05 3.50
CA CYS A 459 1.91 28.50 3.41
C CYS A 459 3.15 28.94 4.17
N GLY A 460 3.83 29.98 3.68
CA GLY A 460 5.00 30.52 4.36
C GLY A 460 5.26 31.99 4.03
N ASP A 461 6.29 32.53 4.68
CA ASP A 461 6.75 33.91 4.54
C ASP A 461 5.66 34.97 4.84
N GLY A 462 4.71 34.66 5.73
CA GLY A 462 3.66 35.55 6.20
C GLY A 462 2.24 35.07 5.87
N PHE A 463 2.07 34.25 4.82
CA PHE A 463 0.75 33.76 4.42
C PHE A 463 0.21 32.65 5.34
N GLU A 464 1.04 32.02 6.17
CA GLU A 464 0.65 31.09 7.23
C GLU A 464 -0.21 31.73 8.33
N LEU A 465 -0.22 33.06 8.41
CA LEU A 465 -1.08 33.82 9.31
C LEU A 465 -2.57 33.56 9.02
N TYR A 466 -2.95 33.53 7.75
CA TYR A 466 -4.34 33.43 7.32
C TYR A 466 -4.96 32.05 7.59
N ALA A 467 -4.15 31.00 7.64
CA ALA A 467 -4.58 29.66 8.03
C ALA A 467 -5.03 29.55 9.49
N GLN A 468 -4.70 30.55 10.32
CA GLN A 468 -5.05 30.60 11.74
C GLN A 468 -6.21 31.56 12.02
N ASN A 469 -6.97 31.92 11.00
CA ASN A 469 -8.16 32.77 11.15
C ASN A 469 -9.18 32.13 12.09
N LYS A 470 -9.95 32.97 12.79
CA LYS A 470 -11.09 32.55 13.60
C LYS A 470 -12.32 33.38 13.25
N ALA A 471 -13.45 32.70 13.16
CA ALA A 471 -14.74 33.32 12.95
C ALA A 471 -15.11 34.23 14.13
N ILE A 472 -15.62 35.41 13.81
CA ILE A 472 -16.24 36.33 14.77
C ILE A 472 -17.70 35.93 14.95
N THR A 473 -18.14 35.77 16.21
CA THR A 473 -19.49 35.28 16.54
C THR A 473 -20.29 36.21 17.45
N LYS A 474 -19.66 37.24 18.01
CA LYS A 474 -20.28 38.23 18.89
C LYS A 474 -19.47 39.51 18.91
N LEU A 475 -20.08 40.61 19.33
CA LEU A 475 -19.45 41.93 19.40
C LEU A 475 -18.22 41.94 20.31
N SER A 476 -18.19 41.12 21.36
CA SER A 476 -17.06 41.02 22.29
C SER A 476 -15.85 40.26 21.72
N ASP A 477 -15.99 39.59 20.58
CA ASP A 477 -14.86 38.90 19.92
C ASP A 477 -13.97 39.91 19.16
N ILE A 478 -14.48 41.10 18.88
CA ILE A 478 -13.74 42.20 18.24
C ILE A 478 -13.15 43.10 19.32
N THR A 479 -11.85 43.38 19.24
CA THR A 479 -11.18 44.27 20.18
C THR A 479 -11.67 45.72 20.04
N ASP A 480 -11.69 46.47 21.15
CA ASP A 480 -12.06 47.89 21.13
C ASP A 480 -11.17 48.71 20.17
N ALA A 481 -9.89 48.36 20.07
CA ALA A 481 -8.96 49.00 19.14
C ALA A 481 -9.38 48.81 17.69
N TYR A 482 -9.74 47.58 17.29
CA TYR A 482 -10.18 47.32 15.92
C TYR A 482 -11.58 47.89 15.64
N LYS A 483 -12.48 47.88 16.63
CA LYS A 483 -13.76 48.58 16.51
C LYS A 483 -13.56 50.07 16.23
N GLN A 484 -12.62 50.73 16.90
CA GLN A 484 -12.29 52.14 16.62
C GLN A 484 -11.76 52.34 15.20
N THR A 485 -10.95 51.42 14.68
CA THR A 485 -10.50 51.44 13.28
C THR A 485 -11.69 51.39 12.31
N LEU A 486 -12.61 50.45 12.49
CA LEU A 486 -13.80 50.34 11.63
C LEU A 486 -14.77 51.50 11.85
N GLN A 487 -14.89 52.05 13.06
CA GLN A 487 -15.69 53.26 13.31
C GLN A 487 -15.12 54.48 12.56
N ALA A 488 -13.80 54.61 12.47
CA ALA A 488 -13.15 55.68 11.70
C ALA A 488 -13.37 55.51 10.19
N ASP A 489 -13.22 54.29 9.67
CA ASP A 489 -13.53 53.98 8.26
C ASP A 489 -15.01 54.25 7.92
N ALA A 490 -15.94 53.80 8.77
CA ALA A 490 -17.37 54.06 8.60
C ALA A 490 -17.67 55.57 8.57
N LEU A 491 -17.04 56.34 9.47
CA LEU A 491 -17.19 57.80 9.50
C LEU A 491 -16.63 58.46 8.23
N GLU A 492 -15.48 58.01 7.74
CA GLU A 492 -14.90 58.50 6.48
C GLU A 492 -15.82 58.23 5.30
N ARG A 493 -16.39 57.03 5.19
CA ARG A 493 -17.36 56.66 4.16
C ARG A 493 -18.61 57.53 4.22
N ILE A 494 -19.16 57.75 5.41
CA ILE A 494 -20.32 58.63 5.60
C ILE A 494 -19.99 60.07 5.21
N ASN A 495 -18.84 60.58 5.61
CA ASN A 495 -18.42 61.93 5.23
C ASN A 495 -18.17 62.06 3.72
N SER A 496 -17.60 61.03 3.08
CA SER A 496 -17.42 60.99 1.63
C SER A 496 -18.77 61.01 0.91
N TYR A 497 -19.72 60.20 1.35
CA TYR A 497 -21.09 60.20 0.84
C TYR A 497 -21.77 61.57 1.01
N ILE A 498 -21.70 62.17 2.20
CA ILE A 498 -22.27 63.49 2.45
C ILE A 498 -21.65 64.53 1.50
N ALA A 499 -20.32 64.48 1.32
CA ALA A 499 -19.64 65.42 0.44
C ALA A 499 -19.99 65.23 -1.05
N SER A 500 -20.30 64.01 -1.49
CA SER A 500 -20.66 63.72 -2.88
C SER A 500 -22.13 63.98 -3.19
N ASP A 501 -23.03 63.57 -2.30
CA ASP A 501 -24.46 63.47 -2.60
C ASP A 501 -25.28 64.63 -2.01
N TYR A 502 -24.80 65.29 -0.96
CA TYR A 502 -25.50 66.43 -0.39
C TYR A 502 -25.06 67.73 -1.05
N ASN A 503 -26.04 68.57 -1.39
CA ASN A 503 -25.75 69.91 -1.87
C ASN A 503 -25.32 70.85 -0.73
N ASP A 504 -24.83 72.04 -1.10
CA ASP A 504 -24.37 73.08 -0.17
C ASP A 504 -25.46 73.62 0.79
N LYS A 505 -26.73 73.25 0.58
CA LYS A 505 -27.85 73.61 1.46
C LYS A 505 -28.22 72.52 2.44
N THR A 506 -27.70 71.32 2.29
CA THR A 506 -28.02 70.16 3.13
C THR A 506 -26.82 69.84 4.02
N THR A 507 -27.06 69.81 5.33
CA THR A 507 -26.00 69.69 6.33
C THR A 507 -26.33 68.57 7.31
N VAL A 508 -25.29 67.90 7.80
CA VAL A 508 -25.38 66.90 8.87
C VAL A 508 -24.71 67.48 10.11
N SER A 509 -25.41 67.43 11.24
CA SER A 509 -24.92 67.85 12.56
C SER A 509 -25.02 66.70 13.54
N ASP A 510 -24.26 66.77 14.63
CA ASP A 510 -24.28 65.79 15.73
C ASP A 510 -24.03 64.34 15.28
N LEU A 511 -23.20 64.15 14.24
CA LEU A 511 -22.87 62.82 13.73
C LEU A 511 -22.04 62.04 14.76
N ALA A 512 -22.60 60.96 15.29
CA ALA A 512 -21.97 60.13 16.31
C ALA A 512 -22.41 58.66 16.18
N VAL A 513 -21.64 57.74 16.75
CA VAL A 513 -22.00 56.31 16.81
C VAL A 513 -23.26 56.13 17.66
N ALA A 514 -24.32 55.60 17.05
CA ALA A 514 -25.58 55.23 17.69
C ALA A 514 -25.53 53.80 18.25
N GLY A 515 -24.78 52.90 17.62
CA GLY A 515 -24.47 51.57 18.14
C GLY A 515 -24.04 50.60 17.05
N GLU A 516 -24.14 49.31 17.35
CA GLU A 516 -23.51 48.23 16.57
C GLU A 516 -24.47 47.04 16.47
N TYR A 517 -24.48 46.38 15.31
CA TYR A 517 -25.09 45.07 15.12
C TYR A 517 -24.02 44.03 14.76
N MET A 518 -24.17 42.82 15.27
CA MET A 518 -23.45 41.64 14.80
C MET A 518 -24.47 40.62 14.32
N LEU A 519 -24.39 40.20 13.07
CA LEU A 519 -25.19 39.13 12.50
C LEU A 519 -24.27 37.95 12.18
N VAL A 520 -24.63 36.75 12.62
CA VAL A 520 -23.82 35.54 12.40
C VAL A 520 -24.67 34.49 11.71
N ALA A 521 -24.22 34.02 10.56
CA ALA A 521 -24.97 33.04 9.78
C ALA A 521 -25.16 31.76 10.59
N LYS A 522 -26.38 31.22 10.57
CA LYS A 522 -26.70 29.94 11.24
C LYS A 522 -25.95 28.76 10.65
N THR A 523 -25.54 28.88 9.39
CA THR A 523 -24.69 27.91 8.69
C THR A 523 -23.49 28.68 8.13
N GLN A 524 -22.30 28.31 8.58
CA GLN A 524 -21.04 28.90 8.09
C GLN A 524 -20.35 27.93 7.13
N GLY A 525 -19.71 28.49 6.12
CA GLY A 525 -18.98 27.74 5.09
C GLY A 525 -17.64 28.39 4.77
N THR A 526 -17.08 28.04 3.61
CA THR A 526 -15.85 28.65 3.05
C THR A 526 -16.10 30.00 2.39
N ASP A 527 -17.36 30.40 2.22
CA ASP A 527 -17.75 31.73 1.78
C ASP A 527 -17.77 32.66 3.00
N PHE A 528 -16.58 33.15 3.37
CA PHE A 528 -16.38 33.91 4.61
C PHE A 528 -17.15 35.22 4.63
N GLU A 529 -17.35 35.87 3.48
CA GLU A 529 -18.18 37.06 3.32
C GLU A 529 -19.58 36.86 3.92
N LYS A 530 -20.15 35.66 3.75
CA LYS A 530 -21.50 35.35 4.23
C LYS A 530 -21.55 34.86 5.67
N ASN A 531 -20.40 34.58 6.31
CA ASN A 531 -20.36 33.95 7.62
C ASN A 531 -20.82 34.88 8.76
N ASN A 532 -20.53 36.17 8.66
CA ASN A 532 -21.02 37.19 9.59
C ASN A 532 -21.07 38.57 8.93
N LYS A 533 -21.82 39.49 9.55
CA LYS A 533 -21.91 40.90 9.21
C LYS A 533 -21.75 41.72 10.48
N TYR A 534 -20.77 42.62 10.49
CA TYR A 534 -20.60 43.61 11.55
C TYR A 534 -21.04 44.97 11.01
N ILE A 535 -22.00 45.60 11.68
CA ILE A 535 -22.62 46.84 11.19
C ILE A 535 -22.46 47.92 12.23
N ILE A 536 -21.84 49.03 11.85
CA ILE A 536 -21.67 50.21 12.70
C ILE A 536 -22.70 51.25 12.28
N VAL A 537 -23.55 51.67 13.22
CA VAL A 537 -24.59 52.66 12.95
C VAL A 537 -24.16 54.01 13.50
N TYR A 538 -23.96 54.98 12.62
CA TYR A 538 -23.91 56.39 13.00
C TYR A 538 -25.29 57.01 12.94
N SER A 539 -25.57 58.02 13.75
CA SER A 539 -26.75 58.87 13.61
C SER A 539 -26.34 60.33 13.55
N GLY A 540 -27.03 61.12 12.72
CA GLY A 540 -26.85 62.56 12.64
C GLY A 540 -28.15 63.28 12.31
N THR A 541 -28.22 64.57 12.61
CA THR A 541 -29.36 65.42 12.27
C THR A 541 -29.13 66.10 10.92
N VAL A 542 -29.90 65.67 9.92
CA VAL A 542 -29.87 66.22 8.56
C VAL A 542 -30.86 67.37 8.46
N SER A 543 -30.38 68.53 8.02
CA SER A 543 -31.18 69.75 7.90
C SER A 543 -30.92 70.47 6.57
N ASN A 544 -31.95 71.12 6.04
CA ASN A 544 -31.86 71.93 4.83
C ASN A 544 -32.03 73.43 5.13
N ALA A 545 -31.07 74.25 4.73
CA ALA A 545 -31.03 75.68 5.02
C ALA A 545 -32.20 76.47 4.39
N GLU A 546 -32.83 75.95 3.34
CA GLU A 546 -33.99 76.57 2.67
C GLU A 546 -35.34 76.04 3.19
N GLY A 547 -35.32 75.17 4.22
CA GLY A 547 -36.52 74.59 4.80
C GLY A 547 -37.28 73.64 3.87
N LYS A 548 -36.61 73.03 2.88
CA LYS A 548 -37.22 72.03 1.98
C LYS A 548 -37.71 70.78 2.72
N PHE A 549 -37.10 70.49 3.86
CA PHE A 549 -37.53 69.53 4.85
C PHE A 549 -37.07 69.98 6.24
N GLY A 550 -37.74 69.51 7.29
CA GLY A 550 -37.37 69.79 8.68
C GLY A 550 -36.18 68.97 9.15
N ALA A 551 -35.53 69.40 10.23
CA ALA A 551 -34.44 68.66 10.87
C ALA A 551 -34.88 67.20 11.14
N THR A 552 -34.16 66.26 10.54
CA THR A 552 -34.51 64.83 10.55
C THR A 552 -33.30 64.03 11.02
N THR A 553 -33.49 63.17 12.00
CA THR A 553 -32.45 62.20 12.40
C THR A 553 -32.34 61.13 11.32
N VAL A 554 -31.12 60.90 10.83
CA VAL A 554 -30.79 59.85 9.87
C VAL A 554 -29.79 58.91 10.51
N TYR A 555 -30.02 57.61 10.37
CA TYR A 555 -29.14 56.52 10.78
C TYR A 555 -28.38 56.00 9.55
N PHE A 556 -27.06 55.99 9.62
CA PHE A 556 -26.15 55.53 8.57
C PHE A 556 -25.47 54.22 9.02
N PRO A 557 -26.10 53.05 8.79
CA PRO A 557 -25.48 51.76 9.05
C PRO A 557 -24.42 51.46 7.98
N VAL A 558 -23.18 51.20 8.38
CA VAL A 558 -22.10 50.77 7.48
C VAL A 558 -21.82 49.28 7.71
N GLU A 559 -21.90 48.47 6.66
CA GLU A 559 -21.75 47.01 6.74
C GLU A 559 -20.33 46.53 6.40
N TYR A 560 -19.80 45.66 7.26
CA TYR A 560 -18.54 44.95 7.11
C TYR A 560 -18.81 43.44 7.13
N ASP A 561 -18.63 42.79 5.98
CA ASP A 561 -18.96 41.39 5.79
C ASP A 561 -17.73 40.50 5.97
N GLY A 562 -17.93 39.33 6.57
CA GLY A 562 -16.89 38.32 6.78
C GLY A 562 -15.73 38.75 7.68
N VAL A 563 -16.03 39.34 8.83
CA VAL A 563 -15.01 39.71 9.81
C VAL A 563 -14.38 38.46 10.43
N VAL A 564 -13.05 38.41 10.41
CA VAL A 564 -12.25 37.35 11.03
C VAL A 564 -11.17 37.95 11.93
N SER A 565 -10.83 37.24 13.00
CA SER A 565 -9.60 37.52 13.75
C SER A 565 -8.44 36.69 13.20
N LEU A 566 -7.26 37.29 13.17
CA LEU A 566 -5.98 36.67 12.83
C LEU A 566 -5.07 36.68 14.08
N PRO A 567 -3.99 35.89 14.10
CA PRO A 567 -3.01 35.92 15.20
C PRO A 567 -2.48 37.32 15.51
N GLY A 568 -2.19 37.58 16.79
CA GLY A 568 -1.62 38.85 17.25
C GLY A 568 -2.62 40.01 17.31
N ASP A 569 -3.89 39.73 17.63
CA ASP A 569 -4.98 40.72 17.70
C ASP A 569 -5.20 41.50 16.40
N GLN A 570 -4.85 40.87 15.27
CA GLN A 570 -5.12 41.38 13.94
C GLN A 570 -6.52 40.95 13.49
N PHE A 571 -7.13 41.73 12.61
CA PHE A 571 -8.47 41.45 12.09
C PHE A 571 -8.52 41.82 10.62
N MET A 572 -9.39 41.15 9.88
CA MET A 572 -9.69 41.45 8.49
C MET A 572 -11.18 41.34 8.23
N VAL A 573 -11.63 42.11 7.24
CA VAL A 573 -12.98 42.07 6.67
C VAL A 573 -12.82 41.58 5.25
N THR A 574 -13.70 40.70 4.76
CA THR A 574 -13.60 40.20 3.37
C THR A 574 -14.14 41.22 2.38
N GLU A 575 -15.24 41.90 2.72
CA GLU A 575 -15.93 42.87 1.86
C GLU A 575 -16.54 44.02 2.68
N THR A 576 -16.65 45.22 2.09
CA THR A 576 -17.30 46.37 2.74
C THR A 576 -18.36 46.96 1.81
N GLU A 577 -19.63 46.75 2.15
CA GLU A 577 -20.79 47.09 1.29
C GLU A 577 -21.17 48.58 1.32
N GLY A 578 -20.63 49.35 2.28
CA GLY A 578 -20.93 50.78 2.43
C GLY A 578 -22.17 51.07 3.29
N ILE A 579 -22.86 52.19 3.02
CA ILE A 579 -24.03 52.63 3.81
C ILE A 579 -25.27 51.84 3.36
N ALA A 580 -25.86 51.06 4.26
CA ALA A 580 -27.07 50.31 3.98
C ALA A 580 -28.34 51.17 4.10
N GLY A 581 -29.33 50.84 3.28
CA GLY A 581 -30.64 51.50 3.26
C GLY A 581 -30.67 52.77 2.41
N HIS A 582 -31.87 53.13 1.96
CA HIS A 582 -32.11 54.35 1.20
C HIS A 582 -33.50 54.87 1.53
N SER A 583 -33.58 56.09 2.07
CA SER A 583 -34.80 56.64 2.65
C SER A 583 -35.14 58.01 2.10
N LYS A 584 -36.44 58.26 1.97
CA LYS A 584 -36.99 59.57 1.65
C LYS A 584 -37.05 60.44 2.92
N ILE A 585 -36.62 61.69 2.82
CA ILE A 585 -36.66 62.62 3.96
C ILE A 585 -38.03 63.31 4.04
N GLY A 586 -38.89 62.83 4.93
CA GLY A 586 -40.26 63.32 5.09
C GLY A 586 -41.06 63.27 3.78
N ASP A 587 -41.94 64.26 3.57
CA ASP A 587 -42.73 64.39 2.33
C ASP A 587 -41.96 65.12 1.19
N SER A 588 -40.65 65.35 1.35
CA SER A 588 -39.87 66.16 0.42
C SER A 588 -39.47 65.42 -0.87
N ALA A 589 -38.79 66.07 -1.81
CA ALA A 589 -38.19 65.39 -2.97
C ALA A 589 -36.80 64.78 -2.68
N TYR A 590 -36.30 64.90 -1.44
CA TYR A 590 -34.94 64.54 -1.06
C TYR A 590 -34.86 63.13 -0.52
N TRP A 591 -33.76 62.47 -0.84
CA TRP A 591 -33.43 61.12 -0.41
C TRP A 591 -32.05 61.11 0.22
N THR A 592 -31.81 60.12 1.06
CA THR A 592 -30.52 59.86 1.69
C THR A 592 -30.28 58.37 1.76
N ASP A 593 -29.02 57.96 1.65
CA ASP A 593 -28.60 56.64 2.08
C ASP A 593 -28.70 56.57 3.60
N GLY A 594 -29.08 55.41 4.10
CA GLY A 594 -29.49 55.20 5.49
C GLY A 594 -31.00 55.27 5.72
N TYR A 595 -31.36 55.39 7.00
CA TYR A 595 -32.71 55.25 7.52
C TYR A 595 -33.15 56.50 8.28
N VAL A 596 -34.36 57.00 7.99
CA VAL A 596 -34.98 58.09 8.78
C VAL A 596 -35.82 57.58 9.95
N ASP A 597 -35.99 56.26 10.07
CA ASP A 597 -36.72 55.58 11.13
C ASP A 597 -35.90 54.37 11.62
N GLY A 598 -35.47 54.42 12.90
CA GLY A 598 -34.67 53.36 13.51
C GLY A 598 -35.44 52.03 13.64
N ALA A 599 -36.77 52.05 13.77
CA ALA A 599 -37.57 50.83 13.79
C ALA A 599 -37.60 50.15 12.40
N GLN A 600 -37.65 50.95 11.33
CA GLN A 600 -37.54 50.44 9.96
C GLN A 600 -36.15 49.88 9.68
N MET A 601 -35.09 50.56 10.14
CA MET A 601 -33.72 50.05 10.08
C MET A 601 -33.60 48.68 10.76
N TYR A 602 -34.07 48.56 12.01
CA TYR A 602 -34.05 47.28 12.74
C TYR A 602 -34.85 46.20 12.00
N LYS A 603 -36.00 46.55 11.42
CA LYS A 603 -36.82 45.61 10.66
C LYS A 603 -36.10 45.06 9.44
N GLU A 604 -35.44 45.92 8.66
CA GLU A 604 -34.77 45.52 7.41
C GLU A 604 -33.44 44.81 7.67
N ILE A 605 -32.63 45.30 8.62
CA ILE A 605 -31.32 44.70 8.92
C ILE A 605 -31.49 43.42 9.74
N ILE A 606 -32.27 43.46 10.83
CA ILE A 606 -32.37 42.34 11.77
C ILE A 606 -33.58 41.47 11.47
N SER A 607 -34.79 42.04 11.52
CA SER A 607 -36.02 41.23 11.50
C SER A 607 -36.18 40.43 10.21
N ALA A 608 -35.83 41.02 9.06
CA ALA A 608 -35.89 40.36 7.75
C ALA A 608 -34.84 39.24 7.58
N ASN A 609 -33.81 39.21 8.44
CA ASN A 609 -32.69 38.28 8.34
C ASN A 609 -32.67 37.19 9.44
N ARG A 610 -33.63 37.19 10.37
CA ARG A 610 -33.71 36.25 11.51
C ARG A 610 -33.77 34.77 11.11
N ASP A 611 -34.25 34.46 9.91
CA ASP A 611 -34.27 33.06 9.44
C ASP A 611 -32.87 32.55 9.11
N LYS A 612 -31.98 33.43 8.66
CA LYS A 612 -30.62 33.11 8.18
C LYS A 612 -29.54 33.38 9.22
N TYR A 613 -29.74 34.37 10.08
CA TYR A 613 -28.72 34.85 11.03
C TYR A 613 -29.21 34.75 12.48
N THR A 614 -28.26 34.53 13.39
CA THR A 614 -28.36 34.95 14.79
C THR A 614 -27.82 36.38 14.91
N TYR A 615 -28.21 37.12 15.94
CA TYR A 615 -27.83 38.53 16.06
C TYR A 615 -27.52 38.95 17.50
N GLU A 616 -26.68 39.97 17.60
CA GLU A 616 -26.41 40.73 18.82
C GLU A 616 -26.56 42.22 18.52
N VAL A 617 -27.18 42.95 19.45
CA VAL A 617 -27.47 44.38 19.34
C VAL A 617 -26.81 45.11 20.50
N SER A 618 -26.01 46.14 20.22
CA SER A 618 -25.43 46.96 21.27
C SER A 618 -26.49 47.85 21.94
N GLU A 619 -26.21 48.29 23.17
CA GLU A 619 -27.19 48.97 24.03
C GLU A 619 -27.88 50.18 23.36
N GLY A 620 -27.15 50.95 22.57
CA GLY A 620 -27.67 52.15 21.90
C GLY A 620 -28.73 51.90 20.83
N LEU A 621 -28.85 50.66 20.32
CA LEU A 621 -29.82 50.31 19.27
C LEU A 621 -30.98 49.44 19.78
N LYS A 622 -30.92 48.92 21.02
CA LYS A 622 -31.97 48.07 21.60
C LYS A 622 -33.34 48.75 21.67
N SER A 623 -33.38 50.09 21.72
CA SER A 623 -34.64 50.84 21.68
C SER A 623 -35.45 50.62 20.41
N PHE A 624 -34.82 50.16 19.32
CA PHE A 624 -35.49 49.84 18.05
C PHE A 624 -35.95 48.39 17.95
N GLY A 625 -35.47 47.51 18.85
CA GLY A 625 -35.89 46.12 18.98
C GLY A 625 -34.82 45.23 19.65
N GLU A 626 -35.28 44.17 20.35
CA GLU A 626 -34.49 43.02 20.80
C GLU A 626 -35.29 41.73 20.54
#